data_AF-A0A3D0PZN2-F1
#
_entry.id   AF-A0A3D0PZN2-F1
#
_cell.length_a   1.000
_cell.length_b   1.000
_cell.length_c   1.000
_cell.angle_alpha   90.00
_cell.angle_beta   90.00
_cell.angle_gamma   90.00
#
_symmetry.space_group_name_H-M   'P 1'
#
loop_
_entity.id
_entity.type
_entity.pdbx_description
1 polymer ?
#
loop_
_entity_poly.entity_id
_entity_poly.type
_entity_poly.pdbx_seq_one_letter_code
_entity_poly.pdbx_strand_id
1 'polypeptide(L)'
;MNRLLFQAVFLAMGLTAGVRLFHDVTPSLVYGALVAVCCAALGEYAGCMPLTVMLLVVLDCGACLVWSWCLLLPIAAFNAALLQDGKPVMVVARWLWLMPILTMALRCGHADVRPLPATQVALLTTLGFACGLFCVRNAALAEQVKRLQDSKRSQIRRLRSQLAEHEEDRALAVRTATLAERTRIAREIHDNVGHVLTRAIMQSEAAQVVSRIAGQDESARQIAQIHDTLGEAMTMVRKSVHDLKDEGTDFVAQIEAAAHSMDDSGVLIVRLANDIASAPAAVSRCFATTIREALNNTVRHSSASNVTITLHDFPALWQLSVQDDGARHPSETALDTPPETVPAKDYSGIGLADIEERARALGGNALCGPYHDGWRVFVSIPKPLANDGANDADVKKGIR
;
A
#
# COMPACT_ATOMS: atom_id res chain seq x y z
N MET A 1 36.57 19.89 2.94
CA MET A 1 37.61 19.64 3.97
C MET A 1 38.97 19.29 3.37
N ASN A 2 39.06 18.39 2.39
CA ASN A 2 40.38 17.97 1.85
C ASN A 2 41.17 19.07 1.11
N ARG A 3 40.51 20.06 0.49
CA ARG A 3 41.19 21.11 -0.31
C ARG A 3 42.04 22.07 0.53
N LEU A 4 41.47 22.60 1.61
CA LEU A 4 42.18 23.47 2.56
C LEU A 4 43.40 22.77 3.19
N LEU A 5 43.30 21.46 3.44
CA LEU A 5 44.40 20.66 3.97
C LEU A 5 45.57 20.61 2.98
N PHE A 6 45.31 20.35 1.69
CA PHE A 6 46.36 20.38 0.66
C PHE A 6 46.98 21.78 0.51
N GLN A 7 46.18 22.84 0.49
CA GLN A 7 46.70 24.22 0.42
C GLN A 7 47.59 24.56 1.63
N ALA A 8 47.21 24.13 2.84
CA ALA A 8 48.03 24.31 4.04
C ALA A 8 49.37 23.53 3.97
N VAL A 9 49.35 22.31 3.45
CA VAL A 9 50.56 21.50 3.23
C VAL A 9 51.50 22.19 2.22
N PHE A 10 50.96 22.68 1.10
CA PHE A 10 51.76 23.40 0.10
C PHE A 10 52.31 24.73 0.63
N LEU A 11 51.55 25.46 1.44
CA LEU A 11 52.03 26.67 2.13
C LEU A 11 53.19 26.35 3.07
N ALA A 12 53.06 25.30 3.89
CA ALA A 12 54.10 24.87 4.82
C ALA A 12 55.37 24.40 4.09
N MET A 13 55.21 23.65 2.99
CA MET A 13 56.34 23.26 2.14
C MET A 13 57.03 24.47 1.48
N GLY A 14 56.26 25.45 0.98
CA GLY A 14 56.80 26.68 0.40
C GLY A 14 57.57 27.52 1.43
N LEU A 15 57.03 27.69 2.63
CA LEU A 15 57.68 28.41 3.73
C LEU A 15 58.96 27.72 4.20
N THR A 16 58.95 26.41 4.40
CA THR A 16 60.13 25.64 4.83
C THR A 16 61.23 25.64 3.77
N ALA A 17 60.87 25.57 2.48
CA ALA A 17 61.82 25.74 1.37
C ALA A 17 62.41 27.17 1.36
N GLY A 18 61.58 28.19 1.60
CA GLY A 18 62.03 29.58 1.69
C GLY A 18 63.05 29.83 2.79
N VAL A 19 62.79 29.33 4.00
CA VAL A 19 63.73 29.45 5.13
C VAL A 19 65.08 28.80 4.80
N ARG A 20 65.08 27.64 4.12
CA ARG A 20 66.32 26.96 3.71
C ARG A 20 67.08 27.73 2.61
N LEU A 21 66.36 28.33 1.68
CA LEU A 21 66.93 29.00 0.51
C LEU A 21 67.48 30.39 0.80
N PHE A 22 66.79 31.17 1.64
CA PHE A 22 67.15 32.56 1.91
C PHE A 22 67.94 32.74 3.21
N HIS A 23 68.09 31.70 4.04
CA HIS A 23 68.76 31.71 5.35
C HIS A 23 68.20 32.70 6.40
N ASP A 24 67.36 33.66 5.99
CA ASP A 24 66.63 34.60 6.84
C ASP A 24 65.16 34.71 6.40
N VAL A 25 64.28 35.01 7.37
CA VAL A 25 62.87 35.29 7.10
C VAL A 25 62.73 36.75 6.69
N THR A 26 62.63 36.99 5.38
CA THR A 26 62.41 38.34 4.85
C THR A 26 60.96 38.78 5.07
N PRO A 27 60.68 40.07 5.38
CA PRO A 27 59.33 40.59 5.49
C PRO A 27 58.47 40.31 4.25
N SER A 28 59.10 40.32 3.06
CA SER A 28 58.42 40.02 1.79
C SER A 28 57.88 38.60 1.70
N LEU A 29 58.54 37.61 2.32
CA LEU A 29 58.06 36.23 2.41
C LEU A 29 56.83 36.12 3.31
N VAL A 30 56.85 36.82 4.45
CA VAL A 30 55.72 36.85 5.40
C VAL A 30 54.49 37.48 4.78
N TYR A 31 54.64 38.64 4.11
CA TYR A 31 53.54 39.28 3.38
C TYR A 31 52.97 38.39 2.28
N GLY A 32 53.83 37.72 1.50
CA GLY A 32 53.39 36.78 0.47
C GLY A 32 52.59 35.60 1.05
N ALA A 33 53.07 35.00 2.13
CA ALA A 33 52.37 33.90 2.78
C ALA A 33 51.01 34.30 3.33
N LEU A 34 50.89 35.48 3.96
CA LEU A 34 49.61 36.03 4.41
C LEU A 34 48.64 36.24 3.23
N VAL A 35 49.12 36.82 2.14
CA VAL A 35 48.31 37.00 0.91
C VAL A 35 47.87 35.65 0.35
N ALA A 36 48.73 34.65 0.29
CA ALA A 36 48.37 33.32 -0.20
C ALA A 36 47.33 32.62 0.68
N VAL A 37 47.43 32.73 2.01
CA VAL A 37 46.42 32.21 2.94
C VAL A 37 45.09 32.92 2.74
N CYS A 38 45.09 34.26 2.64
CA CYS A 38 43.88 35.03 2.39
C CYS A 38 43.23 34.66 1.05
N CYS A 39 44.01 34.55 -0.03
CA CYS A 39 43.54 34.13 -1.35
C CYS A 39 42.97 32.70 -1.31
N ALA A 40 43.63 31.77 -0.64
CA ALA A 40 43.16 30.39 -0.50
C ALA A 40 41.83 30.31 0.27
N ALA A 41 41.74 31.03 1.41
CA ALA A 41 40.53 31.09 2.22
C ALA A 41 39.36 31.76 1.50
N LEU A 42 39.59 32.91 0.85
CA LEU A 42 38.58 33.64 0.08
C LEU A 42 38.10 32.83 -1.13
N GLY A 43 39.02 32.15 -1.83
CA GLY A 43 38.69 31.31 -2.98
C GLY A 43 37.80 30.11 -2.60
N GLU A 44 38.10 29.44 -1.49
CA GLU A 44 37.30 28.32 -1.00
C GLU A 44 35.95 28.80 -0.41
N TYR A 45 35.94 29.93 0.30
CA TYR A 45 34.73 30.48 0.92
C TYR A 45 33.72 31.00 -0.11
N ALA A 46 34.20 31.79 -1.08
CA ALA A 46 33.29 32.39 -2.06
C ALA A 46 32.77 31.36 -3.06
N GLY A 47 33.56 30.34 -3.40
CA GLY A 47 33.20 29.34 -4.42
C GLY A 47 32.93 29.92 -5.81
N CYS A 48 33.11 31.23 -6.01
CA CYS A 48 32.85 31.94 -7.25
C CYS A 48 34.08 31.86 -8.17
N MET A 49 33.89 31.25 -9.34
CA MET A 49 34.92 31.16 -10.39
C MET A 49 35.64 32.48 -10.74
N PRO A 50 34.97 33.65 -10.92
CA PRO A 50 35.67 34.88 -11.26
C PRO A 50 36.58 35.40 -10.14
N LEU A 51 36.18 35.21 -8.88
CA LEU A 51 36.98 35.60 -7.73
C LEU A 51 38.25 34.73 -7.65
N THR A 52 38.13 33.42 -7.86
CA THR A 52 39.27 32.50 -7.88
C THR A 52 40.27 32.86 -8.98
N VAL A 53 39.80 33.24 -10.18
CA VAL A 53 40.67 33.72 -11.27
C VAL A 53 41.38 35.02 -10.87
N MET A 54 40.66 35.99 -10.29
CA MET A 54 41.23 37.25 -9.83
C MET A 54 42.33 37.02 -8.78
N LEU A 55 42.07 36.17 -7.78
CA LEU A 55 43.04 35.84 -6.74
C LEU A 55 44.27 35.11 -7.29
N LEU A 56 44.10 34.28 -8.32
CA LEU A 56 45.19 33.60 -9.03
C LEU A 56 46.07 34.62 -9.79
N VAL A 57 45.45 35.55 -10.51
CA VAL A 57 46.17 36.66 -11.19
C VAL A 57 46.98 37.49 -10.19
N VAL A 58 46.40 37.81 -9.02
CA VAL A 58 47.10 38.55 -7.96
C VAL A 58 48.35 37.81 -7.47
N LEU A 59 48.25 36.50 -7.25
CA LEU A 59 49.38 35.67 -6.84
C LEU A 59 50.46 35.56 -7.92
N ASP A 60 50.06 35.38 -9.19
CA ASP A 60 51.00 35.28 -10.33
C ASP A 60 51.72 36.60 -10.59
N CYS A 61 51.00 37.74 -10.57
CA CYS A 61 51.60 39.06 -10.70
C CYS A 61 52.58 39.34 -9.55
N GLY A 62 52.21 38.98 -8.32
CA GLY A 62 53.08 39.11 -7.15
C GLY A 62 54.35 38.28 -7.26
N ALA A 63 54.27 37.05 -7.79
CA ALA A 63 55.42 36.17 -8.05
C ALA A 63 56.37 36.73 -9.13
N CYS A 64 55.85 37.41 -10.15
CA CYS A 64 56.68 38.06 -11.17
C CYS A 64 57.44 39.30 -10.63
N LEU A 65 56.82 40.04 -9.70
CA LEU A 65 57.38 41.27 -9.11
C LEU A 65 58.35 40.96 -7.97
N VAL A 66 58.01 40.04 -7.08
CA VAL A 66 58.76 39.73 -5.86
C VAL A 66 59.27 38.29 -5.91
N TRP A 67 60.59 38.13 -5.99
CA TRP A 67 61.23 36.81 -6.12
C TRP A 67 60.86 35.82 -5.01
N SER A 68 60.68 36.28 -3.77
CA SER A 68 60.33 35.40 -2.64
C SER A 68 58.92 34.82 -2.74
N TRP A 69 58.04 35.36 -3.59
CA TRP A 69 56.67 34.87 -3.78
C TRP A 69 56.58 33.67 -4.72
N CYS A 70 57.66 33.32 -5.43
CA CYS A 70 57.73 32.10 -6.25
C CYS A 70 57.47 30.82 -5.45
N LEU A 71 57.72 30.84 -4.14
CA LEU A 71 57.44 29.71 -3.23
C LEU A 71 55.94 29.43 -3.02
N LEU A 72 55.08 30.36 -3.44
CA LEU A 72 53.62 30.28 -3.31
C LEU A 72 52.96 29.76 -4.61
N LEU A 73 53.74 29.62 -5.69
CA LEU A 73 53.28 29.06 -6.96
C LEU A 73 52.60 27.69 -6.84
N PRO A 74 52.98 26.77 -5.92
CA PRO A 74 52.26 25.50 -5.78
C PRO A 74 50.78 25.66 -5.41
N ILE A 75 50.43 26.72 -4.65
CA ILE A 75 49.04 27.03 -4.29
C ILE A 75 48.31 27.61 -5.50
N ALA A 76 48.95 28.50 -6.26
CA ALA A 76 48.41 29.03 -7.51
C ALA A 76 48.17 27.91 -8.53
N ALA A 77 49.12 26.99 -8.69
CA ALA A 77 49.03 25.82 -9.57
C ALA A 77 47.95 24.83 -9.09
N PHE A 78 47.83 24.58 -7.78
CA PHE A 78 46.74 23.79 -7.22
C PHE A 78 45.38 24.41 -7.55
N ASN A 79 45.19 25.71 -7.28
CA ASN A 79 43.95 26.41 -7.58
C ASN A 79 43.66 26.45 -9.09
N ALA A 80 44.68 26.61 -9.93
CA ALA A 80 44.57 26.54 -11.39
C ALA A 80 43.96 25.21 -11.86
N ALA A 81 44.40 24.09 -11.28
CA ALA A 81 43.92 22.76 -11.64
C ALA A 81 42.44 22.53 -11.29
N LEU A 82 41.87 23.32 -10.38
CA LEU A 82 40.45 23.28 -10.02
C LEU A 82 39.55 23.98 -11.06
N LEU A 83 40.09 24.84 -11.92
CA LEU A 83 39.33 25.47 -13.00
C LEU A 83 39.11 24.47 -14.15
N GLN A 84 37.94 23.84 -14.19
CA GLN A 84 37.58 22.85 -15.21
C GLN A 84 36.45 23.28 -16.16
N ASP A 85 35.83 24.44 -16.01
CA ASP A 85 34.79 24.85 -16.98
C ASP A 85 35.40 25.10 -18.36
N GLY A 86 34.73 24.59 -19.40
CA GLY A 86 35.16 24.68 -20.80
C GLY A 86 35.09 26.08 -21.42
N LYS A 87 34.98 27.14 -20.61
CA LYS A 87 34.99 28.53 -21.12
C LYS A 87 36.41 28.90 -21.57
N PRO A 88 36.59 29.58 -22.71
CA PRO A 88 37.91 29.90 -23.26
C PRO A 88 38.78 30.70 -22.28
N VAL A 89 38.17 31.63 -21.53
CA VAL A 89 38.87 32.43 -20.50
C VAL A 89 39.46 31.55 -19.39
N MET A 90 38.79 30.44 -19.03
CA MET A 90 39.24 29.55 -17.97
C MET A 90 40.36 28.61 -18.43
N VAL A 91 40.34 28.23 -19.71
CA VAL A 91 41.47 27.50 -20.31
C VAL A 91 42.73 28.36 -20.25
N VAL A 92 42.63 29.66 -20.56
CA VAL A 92 43.75 30.60 -20.46
C VAL A 92 44.19 30.78 -19.00
N ALA A 93 43.25 31.05 -18.08
CA ALA A 93 43.56 31.23 -16.66
C ALA A 93 44.23 30.01 -16.02
N ARG A 94 43.87 28.79 -16.45
CA ARG A 94 44.46 27.54 -15.97
C ARG A 94 45.96 27.42 -16.24
N TRP A 95 46.48 28.13 -17.24
CA TRP A 95 47.90 28.10 -17.62
C TRP A 95 48.66 29.34 -17.17
N LEU A 96 48.01 30.28 -16.50
CA LEU A 96 48.62 31.56 -16.09
C LEU A 96 49.80 31.36 -15.12
N TRP A 97 49.73 30.34 -14.26
CA TRP A 97 50.80 29.98 -13.32
C TRP A 97 52.13 29.56 -13.99
N LEU A 98 52.14 29.31 -15.31
CA LEU A 98 53.38 29.10 -16.07
C LEU A 98 54.15 30.40 -16.34
N MET A 99 53.48 31.55 -16.33
CA MET A 99 54.13 32.85 -16.58
C MET A 99 55.22 33.18 -15.55
N PRO A 100 54.98 33.06 -14.23
CA PRO A 100 56.05 33.24 -13.24
C PRO A 100 57.22 32.27 -13.42
N ILE A 101 56.94 31.01 -13.78
CA ILE A 101 57.99 30.00 -14.04
C ILE A 101 58.85 30.39 -15.24
N LEU A 102 58.24 30.88 -16.32
CA LEU A 102 58.95 31.38 -17.49
C LEU A 102 59.83 32.60 -17.15
N THR A 103 59.27 33.57 -16.41
CA THR A 103 60.06 34.73 -15.96
C THR A 103 61.22 34.34 -15.06
N MET A 104 61.03 33.32 -14.21
CA MET A 104 62.05 32.76 -13.35
C MET A 104 63.18 32.10 -14.16
N ALA A 105 62.83 31.28 -15.15
CA ALA A 105 63.80 30.63 -16.03
C ALA A 105 64.66 31.64 -16.81
N LEU A 106 64.03 32.70 -17.34
CA LEU A 106 64.74 33.77 -18.06
C LEU A 106 65.71 34.54 -17.15
N ARG A 107 65.31 34.83 -15.90
CA ARG A 107 66.17 35.51 -14.92
C ARG A 107 67.34 34.65 -14.46
N CYS A 108 67.13 33.35 -14.25
CA CYS A 108 68.21 32.40 -13.94
C CYS A 108 69.21 32.24 -15.09
N GLY A 109 68.81 32.46 -16.34
CA GLY A 109 69.74 32.44 -17.49
C GLY A 109 70.64 33.67 -17.60
N HIS A 110 70.28 34.78 -16.94
CA HIS A 110 71.02 36.06 -17.01
C HIS A 110 71.82 36.39 -15.74
N ALA A 111 71.51 35.75 -14.62
CA ALA A 111 72.17 35.97 -13.34
C ALA A 111 72.82 34.67 -12.85
N ASP A 112 74.01 34.75 -12.23
CA ASP A 112 74.75 33.63 -11.60
C ASP A 112 74.02 33.05 -10.35
N VAL A 113 72.72 32.82 -10.46
CA VAL A 113 71.87 32.25 -9.42
C VAL A 113 71.98 30.73 -9.52
N ARG A 114 72.27 30.08 -8.38
CA ARG A 114 72.36 28.60 -8.31
C ARG A 114 71.06 27.96 -8.85
N PRO A 115 71.13 26.89 -9.68
CA PRO A 115 69.96 26.28 -10.30
C PRO A 115 69.08 25.44 -9.33
N LEU A 116 69.61 25.07 -8.16
CA LEU A 116 68.93 24.22 -7.16
C LEU A 116 67.58 24.78 -6.64
N PRO A 117 67.42 26.09 -6.33
CA PRO A 117 66.11 26.68 -6.00
C PRO A 117 65.07 26.50 -7.10
N ALA A 118 65.47 26.70 -8.36
CA ALA A 118 64.53 26.72 -9.48
C ALA A 118 63.92 25.33 -9.73
N THR A 119 64.71 24.27 -9.61
CA THR A 119 64.23 22.88 -9.78
C THR A 119 63.30 22.46 -8.63
N GLN A 120 63.58 22.88 -7.39
CA GLN A 120 62.71 22.60 -6.24
C GLN A 120 61.34 23.28 -6.37
N VAL A 121 61.31 24.55 -6.77
CA VAL A 121 60.05 25.29 -7.01
C VAL A 121 59.27 24.65 -8.15
N ALA A 122 59.91 24.29 -9.27
CA ALA A 122 59.25 23.60 -10.38
C ALA A 122 58.67 22.22 -9.98
N LEU A 123 59.35 21.48 -9.12
CA LEU A 123 58.85 20.19 -8.63
C LEU A 123 57.65 20.36 -7.67
N LEU A 124 57.70 21.35 -6.78
CA LEU A 124 56.59 21.64 -5.88
C LEU A 124 55.34 22.14 -6.63
N THR A 125 55.52 22.95 -7.67
CA THR A 125 54.40 23.49 -8.48
C THR A 125 53.74 22.42 -9.34
N THR A 126 54.53 21.55 -9.98
CA THR A 126 54.01 20.42 -10.75
C THR A 126 53.27 19.43 -9.86
N LEU A 127 53.76 19.17 -8.64
CA LEU A 127 53.08 18.37 -7.63
C LEU A 127 51.76 19.02 -7.19
N GLY A 128 51.75 20.34 -6.95
CA GLY A 128 50.55 21.11 -6.64
C GLY A 128 49.46 20.98 -7.70
N PHE A 129 49.83 21.16 -8.97
CA PHE A 129 48.92 21.00 -10.10
C PHE A 129 48.38 19.56 -10.22
N ALA A 130 49.25 18.55 -10.09
CA ALA A 130 48.87 17.15 -10.15
C ALA A 130 47.89 16.75 -9.02
N CYS A 131 48.14 17.20 -7.79
CA CYS A 131 47.24 17.00 -6.66
C CYS A 131 45.87 17.66 -6.87
N GLY A 132 45.83 18.85 -7.47
CA GLY A 132 44.58 19.53 -7.81
C GLY A 132 43.77 18.74 -8.85
N LEU A 133 44.42 18.26 -9.91
CA LEU A 133 43.77 17.40 -10.91
C LEU A 133 43.23 16.10 -10.29
N PHE A 134 44.00 15.46 -9.40
CA PHE A 134 43.60 14.26 -8.69
C PHE A 134 42.38 14.50 -7.79
N CYS A 135 42.34 15.63 -7.09
CA CYS A 135 41.19 16.01 -6.26
C CYS A 135 39.91 16.16 -7.09
N VAL A 136 39.98 16.83 -8.25
CA VAL A 136 38.81 16.99 -9.11
C VAL A 136 38.39 15.66 -9.72
N ARG A 137 39.35 14.83 -10.17
CA ARG A 137 39.04 13.50 -10.71
C ARG A 137 38.37 12.60 -9.67
N ASN A 138 38.87 12.58 -8.44
CA ASN A 138 38.27 11.78 -7.36
C ASN A 138 36.90 12.30 -6.95
N ALA A 139 36.70 13.62 -6.89
CA ALA A 139 35.39 14.19 -6.62
C ALA A 139 34.39 13.82 -7.73
N ALA A 140 34.79 13.87 -8.99
CA ALA A 140 33.97 13.46 -10.13
C ALA A 140 33.63 11.96 -10.10
N LEU A 141 34.60 11.11 -9.77
CA LEU A 141 34.38 9.66 -9.63
C LEU A 141 33.45 9.34 -8.46
N ALA A 142 33.62 9.99 -7.30
CA ALA A 142 32.74 9.81 -6.15
C ALA A 142 31.29 10.19 -6.48
N GLU A 143 31.10 11.30 -7.19
CA GLU A 143 29.79 11.74 -7.67
C GLU A 143 29.17 10.74 -8.67
N GLN A 144 29.96 10.19 -9.59
CA GLN A 144 29.49 9.15 -10.52
C GLN A 144 29.07 7.87 -9.79
N VAL A 145 29.87 7.41 -8.81
CA VAL A 145 29.54 6.23 -8.00
C VAL A 145 28.24 6.46 -7.23
N LYS A 146 28.07 7.64 -6.63
CA LYS A 146 26.85 8.00 -5.92
C LYS A 146 25.63 7.97 -6.85
N ARG A 147 25.72 8.58 -8.03
CA ARG A 147 24.65 8.55 -9.05
C ARG A 147 24.29 7.13 -9.49
N LEU A 148 25.29 6.28 -9.70
CA LEU A 148 25.07 4.87 -10.06
C LEU A 148 24.39 4.09 -8.93
N GLN A 149 24.80 4.32 -7.68
CA GLN A 149 24.17 3.71 -6.51
C GLN A 149 22.72 4.16 -6.33
N ASP A 150 22.45 5.45 -6.50
CA ASP A 150 21.09 6.02 -6.41
C ASP A 150 20.21 5.49 -7.54
N SER A 151 20.74 5.40 -8.77
CA SER A 151 20.07 4.78 -9.91
C SER A 151 19.72 3.31 -9.64
N LYS A 152 20.70 2.50 -9.19
CA LYS A 152 20.50 1.09 -8.84
C LYS A 152 19.46 0.92 -7.71
N ARG A 153 19.49 1.77 -6.69
CA ARG A 153 18.49 1.76 -5.60
C ARG A 153 17.09 2.07 -6.14
N SER A 154 16.97 3.03 -7.05
CA SER A 154 15.69 3.36 -7.66
C SER A 154 15.15 2.21 -8.52
N GLN A 155 16.00 1.53 -9.30
CA GLN A 155 15.63 0.35 -10.09
C GLN A 155 15.16 -0.82 -9.21
N ILE A 156 15.88 -1.13 -8.13
CA ILE A 156 15.48 -2.20 -7.20
C ILE A 156 14.12 -1.89 -6.56
N ARG A 157 13.88 -0.63 -6.18
CA ARG A 157 12.57 -0.23 -5.62
C ARG A 157 11.45 -0.39 -6.65
N ARG A 158 11.66 0.02 -7.90
CA ARG A 158 10.68 -0.15 -8.99
C ARG A 158 10.38 -1.63 -9.23
N LEU A 159 11.41 -2.46 -9.37
CA LEU A 159 11.23 -3.90 -9.59
C LEU A 159 10.50 -4.59 -8.44
N ARG A 160 10.80 -4.21 -7.19
CA ARG A 160 10.06 -4.74 -6.02
C ARG A 160 8.60 -4.33 -6.02
N SER A 161 8.29 -3.08 -6.39
CA SER A 161 6.92 -2.61 -6.52
C SER A 161 6.16 -3.39 -7.60
N GLN A 162 6.77 -3.59 -8.76
CA GLN A 162 6.18 -4.37 -9.85
C GLN A 162 5.98 -5.84 -9.48
N LEU A 163 6.93 -6.43 -8.74
CA LEU A 163 6.79 -7.80 -8.26
C LEU A 163 5.61 -7.94 -7.29
N ALA A 164 5.47 -7.01 -6.34
CA ALA A 164 4.36 -7.00 -5.39
C ALA A 164 3.01 -6.84 -6.11
N GLU A 165 2.93 -5.93 -7.09
CA GLU A 165 1.73 -5.74 -7.92
C GLU A 165 1.38 -7.01 -8.71
N HIS A 166 2.37 -7.65 -9.34
CA HIS A 166 2.15 -8.91 -10.05
C HIS A 166 1.77 -10.07 -9.13
N GLU A 167 2.27 -10.11 -7.89
CA GLU A 167 1.88 -11.11 -6.90
C GLU A 167 0.43 -10.92 -6.45
N GLU A 168 0.00 -9.67 -6.23
CA GLU A 168 -1.38 -9.31 -5.92
C GLU A 168 -2.33 -9.67 -7.08
N ASP A 169 -2.00 -9.27 -8.31
CA ASP A 169 -2.77 -9.60 -9.51
C ASP A 169 -2.91 -11.11 -9.70
N ARG A 170 -1.82 -11.85 -9.48
CA ARG A 170 -1.83 -13.31 -9.60
C ARG A 170 -2.67 -13.95 -8.48
N ALA A 171 -2.61 -13.45 -7.26
CA ALA A 171 -3.44 -13.92 -6.16
C ALA A 171 -4.93 -13.69 -6.44
N LEU A 172 -5.27 -12.50 -6.97
CA LEU A 172 -6.64 -12.17 -7.40
C LEU A 172 -7.09 -13.07 -8.56
N ALA A 173 -6.25 -13.27 -9.58
CA ALA A 173 -6.57 -14.15 -10.72
C ALA A 173 -6.79 -15.61 -10.31
N VAL A 174 -5.96 -16.14 -9.40
CA VAL A 174 -6.16 -17.50 -8.86
C VAL A 174 -7.46 -17.60 -8.08
N ARG A 175 -7.77 -16.59 -7.25
CA ARG A 175 -9.02 -16.55 -6.48
C ARG A 175 -10.24 -16.50 -7.38
N THR A 176 -10.24 -15.63 -8.40
CA THR A 176 -11.37 -15.50 -9.33
C THR A 176 -11.54 -16.75 -10.18
N ALA A 177 -10.45 -17.35 -10.68
CA ALA A 177 -10.50 -18.62 -11.40
C ALA A 177 -11.05 -19.75 -10.53
N THR A 178 -10.64 -19.83 -9.26
CA THR A 178 -11.14 -20.83 -8.31
C THR A 178 -12.64 -20.68 -8.05
N LEU A 179 -13.12 -19.45 -7.85
CA LEU A 179 -14.55 -19.17 -7.66
C LEU A 179 -15.37 -19.45 -8.92
N ALA A 180 -14.84 -19.09 -10.09
CA ALA A 180 -15.47 -19.39 -11.37
C ALA A 180 -15.63 -20.90 -11.59
N GLU A 181 -14.59 -21.67 -11.26
CA GLU A 181 -14.60 -23.13 -11.38
C GLU A 181 -15.56 -23.79 -10.41
N ARG A 182 -15.59 -23.36 -9.14
CA ARG A 182 -16.59 -23.82 -8.17
C ARG A 182 -18.03 -23.54 -8.63
N THR A 183 -18.26 -22.37 -9.20
CA THR A 183 -19.58 -22.00 -9.75
C THR A 183 -19.94 -22.84 -10.98
N ARG A 184 -18.96 -23.18 -11.81
CA ARG A 184 -19.13 -24.08 -12.96
C ARG A 184 -19.50 -25.49 -12.50
N ILE A 185 -18.75 -26.04 -11.53
CA ILE A 185 -19.01 -27.36 -10.93
C ILE A 185 -20.40 -27.40 -10.29
N ALA A 186 -20.78 -26.37 -9.52
CA ALA A 186 -22.10 -26.28 -8.91
C ALA A 186 -23.24 -26.36 -9.94
N ARG A 187 -23.11 -25.64 -11.08
CA ARG A 187 -24.08 -25.70 -12.19
C ARG A 187 -24.09 -27.08 -12.85
N GLU A 188 -22.92 -27.64 -13.15
CA GLU A 188 -22.82 -28.96 -13.79
C GLU A 188 -23.43 -30.07 -12.91
N ILE A 189 -23.23 -30.02 -11.59
CA ILE A 189 -23.88 -30.94 -10.65
C ILE A 189 -25.39 -30.71 -10.63
N HIS A 190 -25.85 -29.46 -10.56
CA HIS A 190 -27.29 -29.15 -10.54
C HIS A 190 -28.00 -29.67 -11.79
N ASP A 191 -27.42 -29.42 -12.96
CA ASP A 191 -28.00 -29.81 -14.23
C ASP A 191 -27.92 -31.34 -14.40
N ASN A 192 -26.75 -31.95 -14.24
CA ASN A 192 -26.61 -33.38 -14.52
C ASN A 192 -27.20 -34.27 -13.41
N VAL A 193 -26.80 -34.06 -12.15
CA VAL A 193 -27.24 -34.89 -11.02
C VAL A 193 -28.68 -34.56 -10.63
N GLY A 194 -29.04 -33.27 -10.62
CA GLY A 194 -30.40 -32.85 -10.28
C GLY A 194 -31.44 -33.37 -11.26
N HIS A 195 -31.18 -33.36 -12.57
CA HIS A 195 -32.10 -33.93 -13.55
C HIS A 195 -32.21 -35.46 -13.46
N VAL A 196 -31.10 -36.17 -13.22
CA VAL A 196 -31.13 -37.63 -13.07
C VAL A 196 -31.91 -38.05 -11.82
N LEU A 197 -31.68 -37.39 -10.68
CA LEU A 197 -32.42 -37.65 -9.44
C LEU A 197 -33.90 -37.32 -9.58
N THR A 198 -34.25 -36.19 -10.20
CA THR A 198 -35.64 -35.81 -10.45
C THR A 198 -36.35 -36.87 -11.29
N ARG A 199 -35.70 -37.39 -12.33
CA ARG A 199 -36.24 -38.48 -13.17
C ARG A 199 -36.41 -39.77 -12.38
N ALA A 200 -35.44 -40.13 -11.55
CA ALA A 200 -35.51 -41.33 -10.71
C ALA A 200 -36.65 -41.23 -9.68
N ILE A 201 -36.85 -40.07 -9.06
CA ILE A 201 -37.97 -39.79 -8.14
C ILE A 201 -39.29 -40.01 -8.88
N MET A 202 -39.49 -39.36 -10.03
CA MET A 202 -40.71 -39.51 -10.85
C MET A 202 -40.96 -40.96 -11.28
N GLN A 203 -39.91 -41.70 -11.67
CA GLN A 203 -40.01 -43.11 -12.04
C GLN A 203 -40.38 -44.00 -10.85
N SER A 204 -39.81 -43.73 -9.67
CA SER A 204 -40.15 -44.46 -8.44
C SER A 204 -41.60 -44.21 -8.03
N GLU A 205 -42.08 -42.97 -8.13
CA GLU A 205 -43.46 -42.59 -7.83
C GLU A 205 -44.44 -43.31 -8.78
N ALA A 206 -44.16 -43.30 -10.09
CA ALA A 206 -44.95 -44.03 -11.08
C ALA A 206 -44.98 -45.55 -10.81
N ALA A 207 -43.82 -46.15 -10.50
CA ALA A 207 -43.73 -47.58 -10.19
C ALA A 207 -44.50 -47.94 -8.90
N GLN A 208 -44.52 -47.04 -7.91
CA GLN A 208 -45.29 -47.20 -6.67
C GLN A 208 -46.79 -47.17 -6.93
N VAL A 209 -47.26 -46.26 -7.81
CA VAL A 209 -48.67 -46.18 -8.22
C VAL A 209 -49.11 -47.45 -8.95
N VAL A 210 -48.31 -47.92 -9.92
CA VAL A 210 -48.61 -49.15 -10.67
C VAL A 210 -48.65 -50.38 -9.74
N SER A 211 -47.69 -50.51 -8.82
CA SER A 211 -47.64 -51.64 -7.87
C SER A 211 -48.82 -51.68 -6.91
N ARG A 212 -49.30 -50.50 -6.47
CA ARG A 212 -50.53 -50.39 -5.65
C ARG A 212 -51.77 -50.81 -6.43
N ILE A 213 -51.92 -50.38 -7.68
CA ILE A 213 -53.06 -50.76 -8.53
C ILE A 213 -53.07 -52.26 -8.82
N ALA A 214 -51.88 -52.88 -8.96
CA ALA A 214 -51.74 -54.32 -9.20
C ALA A 214 -51.94 -55.20 -7.94
N GLY A 215 -52.19 -54.61 -6.77
CA GLY A 215 -52.37 -55.35 -5.50
C GLY A 215 -51.06 -55.94 -4.93
N GLN A 216 -49.91 -55.43 -5.34
CA GLN A 216 -48.58 -55.86 -4.87
C GLN A 216 -48.06 -54.96 -3.75
N ASP A 217 -48.71 -55.01 -2.58
CA ASP A 217 -48.44 -54.08 -1.47
C ASP A 217 -47.00 -54.14 -0.95
N GLU A 218 -46.35 -55.31 -0.98
CA GLU A 218 -44.96 -55.46 -0.54
C GLU A 218 -43.99 -54.75 -1.50
N SER A 219 -44.18 -54.92 -2.82
CA SER A 219 -43.40 -54.20 -3.84
C SER A 219 -43.60 -52.69 -3.73
N ALA A 220 -44.84 -52.23 -3.48
CA ALA A 220 -45.14 -50.82 -3.30
C ALA A 220 -44.45 -50.19 -2.08
N ARG A 221 -44.31 -50.95 -0.97
CA ARG A 221 -43.54 -50.50 0.21
C ARG A 221 -42.04 -50.40 -0.06
N GLN A 222 -41.46 -51.37 -0.76
CA GLN A 222 -40.03 -51.34 -1.11
C GLN A 222 -39.71 -50.16 -2.06
N ILE A 223 -40.58 -49.88 -3.03
CA ILE A 223 -40.44 -48.73 -3.93
C ILE A 223 -40.57 -47.40 -3.16
N ALA A 224 -41.43 -47.34 -2.14
CA ALA A 224 -41.55 -46.16 -1.27
C ALA A 224 -40.23 -45.84 -0.55
N GLN A 225 -39.54 -46.85 -0.04
CA GLN A 225 -38.22 -46.66 0.60
C GLN A 225 -37.17 -46.15 -0.39
N ILE A 226 -37.21 -46.60 -1.64
CA ILE A 226 -36.33 -46.09 -2.71
C ILE A 226 -36.64 -44.62 -3.00
N HIS A 227 -37.92 -44.25 -3.08
CA HIS A 227 -38.36 -42.86 -3.27
C HIS A 227 -37.83 -41.95 -2.15
N ASP A 228 -37.98 -42.36 -0.89
CA ASP A 228 -37.52 -41.57 0.26
C ASP A 228 -36.00 -41.41 0.26
N THR A 229 -35.26 -42.48 -0.06
CA THR A 229 -33.79 -42.44 -0.21
C THR A 229 -33.35 -41.49 -1.33
N LEU A 230 -34.08 -41.45 -2.45
CA LEU A 230 -33.82 -40.52 -3.55
C LEU A 230 -34.12 -39.06 -3.16
N GLY A 231 -35.17 -38.84 -2.36
CA GLY A 231 -35.51 -37.53 -1.79
C GLY A 231 -34.45 -37.00 -0.83
N GLU A 232 -33.93 -37.86 0.05
CA GLU A 232 -32.80 -37.55 0.93
C GLU A 232 -31.54 -37.23 0.12
N ALA A 233 -31.22 -38.04 -0.90
CA ALA A 233 -30.09 -37.80 -1.80
C ALA A 233 -30.19 -36.45 -2.51
N MET A 234 -31.38 -36.09 -3.01
CA MET A 234 -31.62 -34.78 -3.66
C MET A 234 -31.44 -33.62 -2.68
N THR A 235 -31.86 -33.80 -1.44
CA THR A 235 -31.69 -32.80 -0.37
C THR A 235 -30.21 -32.62 -0.03
N MET A 236 -29.45 -33.71 0.09
CA MET A 236 -28.00 -33.66 0.31
C MET A 236 -27.25 -32.99 -0.85
N VAL A 237 -27.60 -33.29 -2.10
CA VAL A 237 -27.00 -32.65 -3.28
C VAL A 237 -27.27 -31.15 -3.30
N ARG A 238 -28.53 -30.73 -3.03
CA ARG A 238 -28.88 -29.30 -2.95
C ARG A 238 -28.07 -28.57 -1.88
N LYS A 239 -27.90 -29.20 -0.71
CA LYS A 239 -27.08 -28.66 0.38
C LYS A 239 -25.61 -28.49 -0.04
N SER A 240 -25.01 -29.54 -0.62
CA SER A 240 -23.62 -29.49 -1.10
C SER A 240 -23.38 -28.47 -2.22
N VAL A 241 -24.34 -28.31 -3.14
CA VAL A 241 -24.27 -27.30 -4.22
C VAL A 241 -24.42 -25.88 -3.66
N HIS A 242 -25.26 -25.70 -2.65
CA HIS A 242 -25.42 -24.42 -1.96
C HIS A 242 -24.13 -24.02 -1.25
N ASP A 243 -23.52 -24.93 -0.49
CA ASP A 243 -22.24 -24.72 0.18
C ASP A 243 -21.12 -24.36 -0.82
N LEU A 244 -21.13 -24.96 -2.02
CA LEU A 244 -20.14 -24.67 -3.07
C LEU A 244 -20.30 -23.28 -3.71
N LYS A 245 -21.51 -22.69 -3.66
CA LYS A 245 -21.85 -21.38 -4.25
C LYS A 245 -21.65 -20.22 -3.27
N ASP A 246 -21.48 -20.51 -1.99
CA ASP A 246 -21.63 -19.55 -0.89
C ASP A 246 -20.35 -18.79 -0.47
N GLU A 247 -19.19 -19.04 -1.08
CA GLU A 247 -17.94 -18.32 -0.71
C GLU A 247 -17.65 -17.04 -1.53
N GLY A 248 -18.62 -16.52 -2.30
CA GLY A 248 -18.35 -15.40 -3.22
C GLY A 248 -19.49 -14.45 -3.59
N THR A 249 -20.60 -14.43 -2.84
CA THR A 249 -21.76 -13.59 -3.21
C THR A 249 -21.72 -12.19 -2.60
N ASP A 250 -21.96 -11.20 -3.45
CA ASP A 250 -22.20 -9.81 -3.07
C ASP A 250 -23.45 -9.70 -2.17
N PHE A 251 -23.25 -9.24 -0.94
CA PHE A 251 -24.29 -9.08 0.07
C PHE A 251 -25.40 -8.15 -0.43
N VAL A 252 -25.03 -7.05 -1.08
CA VAL A 252 -25.97 -6.01 -1.51
C VAL A 252 -26.93 -6.58 -2.55
N ALA A 253 -26.40 -7.25 -3.58
CA ALA A 253 -27.20 -7.87 -4.62
C ALA A 253 -28.18 -8.93 -4.08
N GLN A 254 -27.80 -9.68 -3.03
CA GLN A 254 -28.71 -10.67 -2.43
C GLN A 254 -29.87 -10.05 -1.66
N ILE A 255 -29.62 -8.95 -0.94
CA ILE A 255 -30.64 -8.25 -0.16
C ILE A 255 -31.61 -7.51 -1.10
N GLU A 256 -31.09 -6.85 -2.14
CA GLU A 256 -31.91 -6.21 -3.18
C GLU A 256 -32.81 -7.24 -3.87
N ALA A 257 -32.26 -8.38 -4.31
CA ALA A 257 -33.05 -9.45 -4.92
C ALA A 257 -34.11 -10.03 -3.97
N ALA A 258 -33.85 -10.06 -2.66
CA ALA A 258 -34.84 -10.50 -1.67
C ALA A 258 -35.95 -9.46 -1.46
N ALA A 259 -35.59 -8.17 -1.36
CA ALA A 259 -36.54 -7.07 -1.18
C ALA A 259 -37.49 -6.94 -2.38
N HIS A 260 -36.97 -7.09 -3.60
CA HIS A 260 -37.73 -6.98 -4.85
C HIS A 260 -38.36 -8.30 -5.32
N SER A 261 -38.30 -9.36 -4.52
CA SER A 261 -38.83 -10.68 -4.89
C SER A 261 -40.35 -10.72 -5.14
N MET A 262 -41.07 -9.68 -4.69
CA MET A 262 -42.52 -9.60 -4.77
C MET A 262 -43.03 -8.43 -5.65
N ASP A 263 -42.14 -7.68 -6.31
CA ASP A 263 -42.51 -6.49 -7.10
C ASP A 263 -43.45 -6.83 -8.26
N ASP A 264 -43.29 -8.02 -8.87
CA ASP A 264 -44.15 -8.51 -9.97
C ASP A 264 -45.61 -8.74 -9.54
N SER A 265 -45.89 -8.86 -8.24
CA SER A 265 -47.26 -9.02 -7.74
C SER A 265 -48.03 -7.70 -7.66
N GLY A 266 -47.34 -6.55 -7.63
CA GLY A 266 -47.94 -5.21 -7.56
C GLY A 266 -48.73 -4.89 -6.28
N VAL A 267 -48.72 -5.77 -5.27
CA VAL A 267 -49.57 -5.66 -4.07
C VAL A 267 -48.93 -4.80 -2.97
N LEU A 268 -47.60 -4.63 -2.96
CA LEU A 268 -46.85 -4.10 -1.82
C LEU A 268 -45.81 -3.06 -2.26
N ILE A 269 -45.72 -1.93 -1.56
CA ILE A 269 -44.65 -0.94 -1.76
C ILE A 269 -43.51 -1.26 -0.78
N VAL A 270 -42.37 -1.72 -1.29
CA VAL A 270 -41.19 -2.05 -0.49
C VAL A 270 -40.19 -0.89 -0.48
N ARG A 271 -39.81 -0.42 0.71
CA ARG A 271 -38.73 0.56 0.92
C ARG A 271 -37.53 -0.11 1.57
N LEU A 272 -36.40 -0.14 0.86
CA LEU A 272 -35.15 -0.72 1.36
C LEU A 272 -34.15 0.38 1.73
N ALA A 273 -33.66 0.35 2.96
CA ALA A 273 -32.49 1.12 3.40
C ALA A 273 -31.42 0.13 3.91
N ASN A 274 -30.26 0.10 3.24
CA ASN A 274 -29.18 -0.82 3.56
C ASN A 274 -27.87 -0.07 3.85
N ASP A 275 -27.42 -0.12 5.11
CA ASP A 275 -26.14 0.46 5.54
C ASP A 275 -24.99 -0.58 5.54
N ILE A 276 -25.27 -1.85 5.22
CA ILE A 276 -24.28 -2.93 5.25
C ILE A 276 -23.68 -3.13 3.85
N ALA A 277 -22.39 -2.80 3.71
CA ALA A 277 -21.65 -2.99 2.46
C ALA A 277 -21.23 -4.44 2.22
N SER A 278 -20.91 -5.18 3.29
CA SER A 278 -20.49 -6.58 3.20
C SER A 278 -20.75 -7.30 4.52
N ALA A 279 -21.26 -8.53 4.43
CA ALA A 279 -21.38 -9.44 5.57
C ALA A 279 -21.00 -10.86 5.14
N PRO A 280 -20.64 -11.74 6.09
CA PRO A 280 -20.40 -13.15 5.81
C PRO A 280 -21.62 -13.78 5.11
N ALA A 281 -21.39 -14.70 4.18
CA ALA A 281 -22.47 -15.29 3.38
C ALA A 281 -23.60 -15.92 4.21
N ALA A 282 -23.27 -16.50 5.37
CA ALA A 282 -24.26 -17.03 6.30
C ALA A 282 -25.22 -15.95 6.84
N VAL A 283 -24.71 -14.75 7.10
CA VAL A 283 -25.49 -13.57 7.51
C VAL A 283 -26.34 -13.07 6.34
N SER A 284 -25.76 -12.97 5.14
CA SER A 284 -26.49 -12.60 3.92
C SER A 284 -27.70 -13.50 3.68
N ARG A 285 -27.53 -14.82 3.82
CA ARG A 285 -28.60 -15.81 3.65
C ARG A 285 -29.66 -15.72 4.74
N CYS A 286 -29.25 -15.55 5.99
CA CYS A 286 -30.17 -15.37 7.11
C CYS A 286 -31.07 -14.16 6.87
N PHE A 287 -30.48 -13.02 6.49
CA PHE A 287 -31.23 -11.80 6.22
C PHE A 287 -32.09 -11.89 4.96
N ALA A 288 -31.55 -12.37 3.84
CA ALA A 288 -32.31 -12.52 2.60
C ALA A 288 -33.51 -13.48 2.77
N THR A 289 -33.35 -14.57 3.52
CA THR A 289 -34.44 -15.50 3.81
C THR A 289 -35.47 -14.90 4.75
N THR A 290 -35.02 -14.17 5.79
CA THR A 290 -35.90 -13.45 6.71
C THR A 290 -36.75 -12.42 5.97
N ILE A 291 -36.15 -11.66 5.04
CA ILE A 291 -36.87 -10.68 4.21
C ILE A 291 -37.94 -11.36 3.38
N ARG A 292 -37.62 -12.45 2.66
CA ARG A 292 -38.60 -13.16 1.83
C ARG A 292 -39.76 -13.72 2.65
N GLU A 293 -39.45 -14.31 3.80
CA GLU A 293 -40.46 -14.88 4.68
C GLU A 293 -41.33 -13.79 5.30
N ALA A 294 -40.74 -12.67 5.72
CA ALA A 294 -41.48 -11.52 6.22
C ALA A 294 -42.41 -10.94 5.14
N LEU A 295 -41.92 -10.72 3.92
CA LEU A 295 -42.74 -10.23 2.80
C LEU A 295 -43.87 -11.20 2.44
N ASN A 296 -43.60 -12.50 2.40
CA ASN A 296 -44.61 -13.53 2.16
C ASN A 296 -45.67 -13.54 3.27
N ASN A 297 -45.26 -13.38 4.53
CA ASN A 297 -46.18 -13.27 5.66
C ASN A 297 -47.03 -12.00 5.58
N THR A 298 -46.44 -10.86 5.20
CA THR A 298 -47.20 -9.63 4.99
C THR A 298 -48.25 -9.83 3.90
N VAL A 299 -47.91 -10.41 2.74
CA VAL A 299 -48.88 -10.64 1.65
C VAL A 299 -49.99 -11.62 2.05
N ARG A 300 -49.68 -12.65 2.85
CA ARG A 300 -50.65 -13.69 3.23
C ARG A 300 -51.52 -13.32 4.42
N HIS A 301 -50.99 -12.52 5.35
CA HIS A 301 -51.58 -12.34 6.68
C HIS A 301 -51.82 -10.88 7.07
N SER A 302 -51.21 -9.92 6.36
CA SER A 302 -51.35 -8.50 6.65
C SER A 302 -52.11 -7.80 5.52
N SER A 303 -53.03 -6.90 5.86
CA SER A 303 -53.65 -5.97 4.87
C SER A 303 -52.77 -4.72 4.68
N ALA A 304 -51.46 -4.86 4.83
CA ALA A 304 -50.47 -3.80 4.67
C ALA A 304 -50.33 -3.40 3.20
N SER A 305 -50.08 -2.11 2.97
CA SER A 305 -49.74 -1.59 1.64
C SER A 305 -48.26 -1.22 1.54
N ASN A 306 -47.60 -0.99 2.68
CA ASN A 306 -46.19 -0.59 2.73
C ASN A 306 -45.38 -1.52 3.64
N VAL A 307 -44.19 -1.88 3.17
CA VAL A 307 -43.18 -2.56 3.99
C VAL A 307 -41.87 -1.79 3.96
N THR A 308 -41.32 -1.56 5.13
CA THR A 308 -40.02 -0.92 5.31
C THR A 308 -39.00 -1.95 5.79
N ILE A 309 -37.94 -2.13 5.01
CA ILE A 309 -36.80 -2.99 5.30
C ILE A 309 -35.61 -2.09 5.62
N THR A 310 -35.04 -2.27 6.81
CA THR A 310 -33.88 -1.50 7.29
C THR A 310 -32.78 -2.46 7.72
N LEU A 311 -31.56 -2.21 7.23
CA LEU A 311 -30.36 -2.93 7.63
C LEU A 311 -29.34 -1.92 8.15
N HIS A 312 -28.89 -2.12 9.40
CA HIS A 312 -27.92 -1.26 10.05
C HIS A 312 -26.62 -2.00 10.37
N ASP A 313 -25.50 -1.33 10.08
CA ASP A 313 -24.16 -1.81 10.37
C ASP A 313 -23.63 -1.21 11.67
N PHE A 314 -23.83 -1.89 12.80
CA PHE A 314 -23.25 -1.45 14.08
C PHE A 314 -21.86 -2.06 14.29
N PRO A 315 -20.97 -1.44 15.09
CA PRO A 315 -19.64 -1.99 15.35
C PRO A 315 -19.63 -3.41 15.92
N ALA A 316 -20.63 -3.76 16.73
CA ALA A 316 -20.70 -5.05 17.44
C ALA A 316 -21.69 -6.06 16.84
N LEU A 317 -22.59 -5.63 15.94
CA LEU A 317 -23.66 -6.47 15.41
C LEU A 317 -24.17 -5.97 14.06
N TRP A 318 -24.74 -6.87 13.27
CA TRP A 318 -25.61 -6.54 12.14
C TRP A 318 -27.07 -6.62 12.58
N GLN A 319 -27.88 -5.68 12.11
CA GLN A 319 -29.29 -5.61 12.45
C GLN A 319 -30.15 -5.56 11.18
N LEU A 320 -31.22 -6.34 11.17
CA LEU A 320 -32.27 -6.33 10.16
C LEU A 320 -33.61 -6.06 10.84
N SER A 321 -34.40 -5.13 10.31
CA SER A 321 -35.78 -4.90 10.71
C SER A 321 -36.67 -4.79 9.47
N VAL A 322 -37.69 -5.65 9.41
CA VAL A 322 -38.77 -5.62 8.41
C VAL A 322 -40.06 -5.26 9.13
N GLN A 323 -40.69 -4.16 8.71
CA GLN A 323 -41.91 -3.64 9.34
C GLN A 323 -42.99 -3.38 8.29
N ASP A 324 -44.21 -3.86 8.56
CA ASP A 324 -45.40 -3.57 7.76
C ASP A 324 -46.39 -2.62 8.47
N ASP A 325 -47.30 -2.03 7.69
CA ASP A 325 -48.29 -1.04 8.14
C ASP A 325 -49.73 -1.58 8.19
N GLY A 326 -49.92 -2.90 8.22
CA GLY A 326 -51.26 -3.50 8.09
C GLY A 326 -52.03 -3.61 9.40
N ALA A 327 -53.33 -3.31 9.35
CA ALA A 327 -54.21 -3.40 10.51
C ALA A 327 -54.44 -4.84 10.98
N ARG A 328 -54.52 -5.00 12.31
CA ARG A 328 -54.74 -6.25 13.05
C ARG A 328 -55.91 -7.05 12.46
N HIS A 329 -55.70 -8.33 12.16
CA HIS A 329 -56.81 -9.30 12.15
C HIS A 329 -57.10 -9.66 13.62
N PRO A 330 -58.28 -9.35 14.18
CA PRO A 330 -58.60 -9.74 15.54
C PRO A 330 -58.86 -11.24 15.56
N SER A 331 -57.88 -12.05 15.95
CA SER A 331 -58.16 -13.35 16.52
C SER A 331 -58.55 -13.16 17.99
N GLU A 332 -59.70 -13.70 18.34
CA GLU A 332 -60.45 -13.56 19.58
C GLU A 332 -59.62 -13.92 20.82
N THR A 333 -59.34 -12.94 21.68
CA THR A 333 -59.70 -12.85 23.12
C THR A 333 -58.76 -11.87 23.81
N ALA A 334 -59.25 -10.67 24.10
CA ALA A 334 -58.64 -9.78 25.08
C ALA A 334 -59.75 -9.06 25.84
N LEU A 335 -60.06 -9.57 27.03
CA LEU A 335 -60.66 -8.77 28.09
C LEU A 335 -59.63 -7.73 28.55
N ASP A 336 -60.13 -6.54 28.85
CA ASP A 336 -59.42 -5.35 29.30
C ASP A 336 -58.30 -5.59 30.32
N THR A 337 -57.05 -5.28 29.97
CA THR A 337 -55.99 -4.88 30.93
C THR A 337 -54.87 -4.08 30.22
N PRO A 338 -54.21 -3.08 30.86
CA PRO A 338 -53.20 -2.21 30.25
C PRO A 338 -51.86 -2.91 29.96
N PRO A 339 -50.91 -2.29 29.23
CA PRO A 339 -49.82 -2.98 28.55
C PRO A 339 -48.66 -3.30 29.50
N GLU A 340 -48.70 -4.48 30.11
CA GLU A 340 -47.50 -5.17 30.61
C GLU A 340 -47.20 -6.35 29.70
N THR A 341 -45.96 -6.35 29.18
CA THR A 341 -45.26 -7.41 28.46
C THR A 341 -45.95 -8.78 28.42
N VAL A 342 -46.76 -9.01 27.38
CA VAL A 342 -47.27 -10.34 27.06
C VAL A 342 -46.10 -11.18 26.51
N PRO A 343 -45.77 -12.35 27.08
CA PRO A 343 -44.73 -13.21 26.54
C PRO A 343 -45.14 -13.74 25.16
N ALA A 344 -44.21 -13.69 24.20
CA ALA A 344 -44.37 -13.95 22.77
C ALA A 344 -44.66 -15.42 22.38
N LYS A 345 -45.45 -16.18 23.16
CA LYS A 345 -45.56 -17.63 23.00
C LYS A 345 -46.74 -18.14 22.16
N ASP A 346 -47.68 -17.29 21.77
CA ASP A 346 -48.94 -17.73 21.11
C ASP A 346 -49.04 -17.43 19.60
N TYR A 347 -47.94 -17.09 18.92
CA TYR A 347 -47.92 -16.80 17.47
C TYR A 347 -46.96 -17.69 16.67
N SER A 348 -46.85 -18.99 16.99
CA SER A 348 -45.90 -19.90 16.34
C SER A 348 -46.42 -20.42 14.98
N GLY A 349 -46.23 -19.65 13.91
CA GLY A 349 -46.21 -20.19 12.55
C GLY A 349 -44.86 -20.86 12.24
N ILE A 350 -44.85 -21.91 11.41
CA ILE A 350 -43.64 -22.67 11.02
C ILE A 350 -42.53 -21.73 10.49
N GLY A 351 -42.91 -20.72 9.68
CA GLY A 351 -41.95 -19.77 9.12
C GLY A 351 -41.28 -18.83 10.13
N LEU A 352 -41.94 -18.49 11.25
CA LEU A 352 -41.38 -17.63 12.30
C LEU A 352 -40.39 -18.39 13.19
N ALA A 353 -40.67 -19.66 13.47
CA ALA A 353 -39.76 -20.54 14.22
C ALA A 353 -38.44 -20.75 13.44
N ASP A 354 -38.54 -20.94 12.12
CA ASP A 354 -37.38 -21.09 11.26
C ASP A 354 -36.48 -19.84 11.22
N ILE A 355 -37.05 -18.63 11.32
CA ILE A 355 -36.28 -17.38 11.40
C ILE A 355 -35.49 -17.34 12.71
N GLU A 356 -36.13 -17.70 13.82
CA GLU A 356 -35.49 -17.71 15.14
C GLU A 356 -34.38 -18.75 15.22
N GLU A 357 -34.61 -19.96 14.71
CA GLU A 357 -33.59 -21.03 14.67
C GLU A 357 -32.36 -20.61 13.85
N ARG A 358 -32.57 -20.01 12.67
CA ARG A 358 -31.48 -19.54 11.81
C ARG A 358 -30.70 -18.39 12.45
N ALA A 359 -31.37 -17.45 13.11
CA ALA A 359 -30.70 -16.36 13.82
C ALA A 359 -29.86 -16.92 14.99
N ARG A 360 -30.41 -17.86 15.76
CA ARG A 360 -29.74 -18.50 16.90
C ARG A 360 -28.53 -19.33 16.47
N ALA A 361 -28.60 -20.00 15.31
CA ALA A 361 -27.46 -20.73 14.74
C ALA A 361 -26.24 -19.84 14.45
N LEU A 362 -26.46 -18.52 14.27
CA LEU A 362 -25.41 -17.52 14.09
C LEU A 362 -25.03 -16.79 15.40
N GLY A 363 -25.51 -17.27 16.54
CA GLY A 363 -25.33 -16.60 17.83
C GLY A 363 -26.15 -15.31 17.98
N GLY A 364 -27.08 -15.06 17.05
CA GLY A 364 -27.98 -13.93 17.05
C GLY A 364 -29.30 -14.20 17.76
N ASN A 365 -30.19 -13.23 17.70
CA ASN A 365 -31.55 -13.32 18.23
C ASN A 365 -32.55 -12.78 17.22
N ALA A 366 -33.76 -13.33 17.22
CA ALA A 366 -34.88 -12.85 16.42
C ALA A 366 -36.08 -12.53 17.32
N LEU A 367 -36.78 -11.45 17.00
CA LEU A 367 -37.99 -11.01 17.67
C LEU A 367 -39.05 -10.73 16.60
N CYS A 368 -40.15 -11.47 16.66
CA CYS A 368 -41.26 -11.34 15.73
C CYS A 368 -42.51 -10.99 16.55
N GLY A 369 -43.19 -9.90 16.22
CA GLY A 369 -44.36 -9.49 16.98
C GLY A 369 -45.06 -8.26 16.46
N PRO A 370 -46.20 -7.91 17.07
CA PRO A 370 -46.90 -6.67 16.79
C PRO A 370 -46.03 -5.48 17.18
N TYR A 371 -46.00 -4.46 16.34
CA TYR A 371 -45.22 -3.24 16.56
C TYR A 371 -45.97 -2.03 15.98
N HIS A 372 -46.41 -1.13 16.87
CA HIS A 372 -47.39 -0.08 16.55
C HIS A 372 -48.65 -0.67 15.90
N ASP A 373 -49.08 -0.11 14.77
CA ASP A 373 -50.30 -0.50 14.07
C ASP A 373 -50.12 -1.72 13.15
N GLY A 374 -48.90 -2.27 13.03
CA GLY A 374 -48.58 -3.39 12.15
C GLY A 374 -47.71 -4.46 12.80
N TRP A 375 -46.96 -5.20 11.97
CA TRP A 375 -46.07 -6.28 12.42
C TRP A 375 -44.59 -5.96 12.15
N ARG A 376 -43.71 -6.44 13.03
CA ARG A 376 -42.25 -6.31 12.87
C ARG A 376 -41.54 -7.64 13.07
N VAL A 377 -40.63 -7.92 12.15
CA VAL A 377 -39.60 -8.97 12.27
C VAL A 377 -38.25 -8.29 12.45
N PHE A 378 -37.61 -8.55 13.58
CA PHE A 378 -36.34 -7.97 13.97
C PHE A 378 -35.31 -9.07 14.19
N VAL A 379 -34.15 -8.97 13.56
CA VAL A 379 -33.05 -9.92 13.69
C VAL A 379 -31.76 -9.18 13.99
N SER A 380 -31.02 -9.64 15.01
CA SER A 380 -29.70 -9.12 15.37
C SER A 380 -28.68 -10.25 15.40
N ILE A 381 -27.57 -10.09 14.66
CA ILE A 381 -26.49 -11.09 14.61
C ILE A 381 -25.19 -10.44 15.08
N PRO A 382 -24.50 -10.99 16.10
CA PRO A 382 -23.25 -10.43 16.59
C PRO A 382 -22.14 -10.54 15.54
N LYS A 383 -21.28 -9.52 15.49
CA LYS A 383 -20.05 -9.57 14.72
C LYS A 383 -19.00 -10.35 15.53
N PRO A 384 -18.19 -11.21 14.90
CA PRO A 384 -17.02 -11.74 15.57
C PRO A 384 -16.12 -10.57 15.97
N LEU A 385 -15.77 -10.49 17.25
CA LEU A 385 -14.84 -9.48 17.76
C LEU A 385 -13.60 -9.48 16.85
N ALA A 386 -13.34 -8.34 16.20
CA ALA A 386 -12.06 -8.11 15.58
C ALA A 386 -11.03 -8.27 16.70
N ASN A 387 -10.25 -9.35 16.63
CA ASN A 387 -9.21 -9.62 17.60
C ASN A 387 -8.20 -8.48 17.43
N ASP A 388 -8.29 -7.45 18.28
CA ASP A 388 -7.32 -6.36 18.39
C ASP A 388 -6.00 -6.95 18.90
N GLY A 389 -5.28 -7.65 18.03
CA GLY A 389 -3.91 -8.08 18.19
C GLY A 389 -2.90 -6.93 18.05
N ALA A 390 -3.32 -5.69 18.32
CA ALA A 390 -2.54 -4.48 18.04
C ALA A 390 -2.32 -3.59 19.28
N ASN A 391 -2.47 -4.09 20.51
CA ASN A 391 -2.27 -3.25 21.71
C ASN A 391 -1.39 -3.81 22.83
N ASP A 392 -0.64 -4.90 22.61
CA ASP A 392 0.32 -5.42 23.61
C ASP A 392 1.79 -5.06 23.31
N ALA A 393 2.04 -4.24 22.28
CA ALA A 393 3.39 -3.79 21.90
C ALA A 393 3.81 -2.44 22.51
N ASP A 394 2.87 -1.62 23.00
CA ASP A 394 3.17 -0.25 23.46
C ASP A 394 3.23 -0.07 25.00
N VAL A 395 2.90 -1.10 25.79
CA VAL A 395 2.99 -1.01 27.27
C VAL A 395 4.42 -1.34 27.78
N LYS A 396 5.29 -1.95 26.97
CA LYS A 396 6.66 -2.33 27.41
C LYS A 396 7.76 -1.29 27.16
N LYS A 397 7.46 -0.10 26.62
CA LYS A 397 8.45 0.98 26.44
C LYS A 397 8.44 2.08 27.51
N GLY A 398 7.59 1.97 28.52
CA GLY A 398 7.45 2.99 29.58
C GLY A 398 8.11 2.68 30.92
N ILE A 399 8.83 1.55 31.07
CA ILE A 399 9.57 1.22 32.30
C ILE A 399 10.90 0.60 31.94
N ARG A 400 11.92 1.44 31.74
CA ARG A 400 13.31 1.16 32.13
C ARG A 400 14.13 2.43 32.19
#